data_AF-A0A2E5W482-F1
#
_entry.id   AF-A0A2E5W482-F1
#
_cell.length_a   1.000
_cell.length_b   1.000
_cell.length_c   1.000
_cell.angle_alpha   90.00
_cell.angle_beta   90.00
_cell.angle_gamma   90.00
#
_symmetry.space_group_name_H-M   'P 1'
#
loop_
_entity.id
_entity.type
_entity.pdbx_description
1 polymer ?
#
loop_
_entity_poly.entity_id
_entity_poly.type
_entity_poly.pdbx_seq_one_letter_code
_entity_poly.pdbx_strand_id
1 'polypeptide(L)'
;MIKMLKSILFIALFVSMSFSQSLQGNWDLNAAIVEYTYEVREFDSPEDSANGSYAVTASWPSSAAAAAGMGYTHTLKEFAIGDTISVALVPLINETLLGMFGVAMNVDLNDDGTFTINDGSTYPTTETENCSTYATVPSVSENGTWTSTPGFTHPDDETAYSMGWGISLSEVFAQFSAADLVNGSYGTDYGVGTDMENWGMVTIGYEDADHTVPEDLEIFWEAHDGTSSGLGVNDAGQLNGFTGVPVSPADTVTISNMETYLMYAHPDTMLWYMLGWTGSDDLNFLSTPALGGSGHPIDPTNTDSYTIDPITGDTLPVGTVDANHGYLFDPAAADGVPFSGDEPLAPTGFFFTYNFLEASNVFSTVLNAHLAAGVDLNVALAASADSVAFIYVGADTSAAIGSSVGDTLYADYLACAGAGGGDACNDIFQAGPTMALMGVQQFCAYECGVDDSGWDYDPEYETGRLVFEVDNRCIPDNTTQRVNTFWTYAGATAEIDEDAPVANEFTLYGNYPNPFNPETKIRFATERTSDVKVTIYSILGEKISVAHDGELSSGTYDITWHGMDFNGNKVPSGVYFYEIRSDNRVQKGKMLLLK
;
A
#
# COMPACT_ATOMS: atom_id res chain seq x y z
N MET A 1 6.08 -14.73 -54.58
CA MET A 1 6.31 -13.58 -55.49
C MET A 1 6.58 -12.37 -54.59
N ILE A 2 7.85 -12.14 -54.21
CA ILE A 2 8.75 -11.05 -54.66
C ILE A 2 8.24 -9.68 -54.17
N LYS A 3 8.91 -9.00 -53.22
CA LYS A 3 10.22 -8.36 -53.44
C LYS A 3 11.21 -8.42 -52.24
N MET A 4 12.45 -8.77 -52.56
CA MET A 4 13.68 -8.31 -51.89
C MET A 4 13.93 -6.83 -52.21
N LEU A 5 14.59 -6.10 -51.29
CA LEU A 5 15.65 -5.17 -51.68
C LEU A 5 16.76 -5.13 -50.61
N LYS A 6 17.99 -5.33 -51.10
CA LYS A 6 19.27 -5.31 -50.39
C LYS A 6 19.70 -3.87 -50.07
N SER A 7 20.31 -3.65 -48.91
CA SER A 7 21.38 -2.65 -48.70
C SER A 7 22.22 -3.07 -47.49
N ILE A 8 23.39 -3.65 -47.74
CA ILE A 8 24.73 -3.07 -47.49
C ILE A 8 25.16 -3.23 -46.02
N LEU A 9 25.90 -4.32 -45.84
CA LEU A 9 26.85 -4.59 -44.78
C LEU A 9 27.80 -3.39 -44.61
N PHE A 10 27.57 -2.56 -43.59
CA PHE A 10 28.64 -1.80 -42.97
C PHE A 10 29.15 -2.66 -41.80
N ILE A 11 30.26 -3.36 -42.03
CA ILE A 11 31.17 -3.70 -40.93
C ILE A 11 31.78 -2.36 -40.50
N ALA A 12 31.04 -1.62 -39.67
CA ALA A 12 31.66 -0.67 -38.77
C ALA A 12 32.24 -1.54 -37.66
N LEU A 13 33.52 -1.88 -37.81
CA LEU A 13 34.34 -2.32 -36.70
C LEU A 13 34.41 -1.10 -35.76
N PHE A 14 33.38 -0.92 -34.92
CA PHE A 14 33.53 -0.17 -33.69
C PHE A 14 34.51 -1.02 -32.89
N VAL A 15 35.77 -0.62 -32.96
CA VAL A 15 36.68 -0.86 -31.85
C VAL A 15 36.06 -0.05 -30.71
N SER A 16 35.16 -0.69 -29.96
CA SER A 16 34.95 -0.30 -28.58
C SER A 16 36.35 -0.34 -27.98
N MET A 17 36.85 0.84 -27.61
CA MET A 17 37.97 0.86 -26.69
C MET A 17 37.43 0.23 -25.42
N SER A 18 37.76 -1.05 -25.21
CA SER A 18 37.53 -1.73 -23.94
C SER A 18 38.29 -0.93 -22.90
N PHE A 19 37.57 -0.10 -22.16
CA PHE A 19 38.04 0.40 -20.88
C PHE A 19 38.08 -0.83 -19.98
N SER A 20 39.26 -1.11 -19.44
CA SER A 20 39.60 -2.35 -18.75
C SER A 20 38.92 -2.41 -17.38
N GLN A 21 37.63 -2.73 -17.34
CA GLN A 21 36.88 -3.11 -16.15
C GLN A 21 35.93 -4.22 -16.55
N SER A 22 36.25 -5.43 -16.12
CA SER A 22 35.44 -6.60 -16.46
C SER A 22 34.27 -6.71 -15.49
N LEU A 23 33.07 -6.90 -16.04
CA LEU A 23 31.88 -7.36 -15.32
C LEU A 23 31.67 -8.87 -15.50
N GLN A 24 32.53 -9.49 -16.31
CA GLN A 24 32.33 -10.85 -16.75
C GLN A 24 32.42 -11.85 -15.60
N GLY A 25 31.36 -12.64 -15.47
CA GLY A 25 31.34 -13.79 -14.59
C GLY A 25 29.93 -14.18 -14.17
N ASN A 26 29.87 -15.10 -13.22
CA ASN A 26 28.64 -15.61 -12.65
C ASN A 26 28.34 -14.85 -11.37
N TRP A 27 27.09 -14.44 -11.18
CA TRP A 27 26.63 -13.55 -10.12
C TRP A 27 25.41 -14.13 -9.43
N ASP A 28 25.44 -14.17 -8.10
CA ASP A 28 24.31 -14.58 -7.26
C ASP A 28 23.70 -13.37 -6.54
N LEU A 29 22.38 -13.25 -6.60
CA LEU A 29 21.64 -12.20 -5.89
C LEU A 29 21.65 -12.48 -4.38
N ASN A 30 22.15 -11.54 -3.58
CA ASN A 30 22.22 -11.68 -2.12
C ASN A 30 21.20 -10.79 -1.38
N ALA A 31 20.74 -9.70 -1.98
CA ALA A 31 19.69 -8.83 -1.46
C ALA A 31 19.00 -8.05 -2.58
N ALA A 32 17.71 -7.74 -2.39
CA ALA A 32 16.92 -6.90 -3.28
C ALA A 32 15.99 -6.00 -2.48
N ILE A 33 15.99 -4.71 -2.80
CA ILE A 33 15.07 -3.72 -2.25
C ILE A 33 14.31 -3.14 -3.41
N VAL A 34 12.99 -3.30 -3.37
CA VAL A 34 12.11 -2.79 -4.40
C VAL A 34 11.10 -1.86 -3.78
N GLU A 35 11.01 -0.64 -4.29
CA GLU A 35 9.94 0.30 -4.00
C GLU A 35 9.02 0.40 -5.22
N TYR A 36 7.74 0.07 -5.03
CA TYR A 36 6.70 0.31 -6.01
C TYR A 36 5.91 1.55 -5.62
N THR A 37 5.74 2.49 -6.55
CA THR A 37 4.81 3.61 -6.43
C THR A 37 3.69 3.40 -7.44
N TYR A 38 2.45 3.33 -6.96
CA TYR A 38 1.26 3.16 -7.79
C TYR A 38 0.54 4.49 -7.92
N GLU A 39 0.50 5.08 -9.11
CA GLU A 39 -0.16 6.36 -9.37
C GLU A 39 -1.36 6.20 -10.29
N VAL A 40 -2.47 6.84 -9.98
CA VAL A 40 -3.69 6.72 -10.77
C VAL A 40 -3.50 7.31 -12.17
N ARG A 41 -3.88 6.53 -13.19
CA ARG A 41 -3.80 6.96 -14.59
C ARG A 41 -5.17 7.08 -15.26
N GLU A 42 -5.17 7.70 -16.44
CA GLU A 42 -6.33 7.66 -17.34
C GLU A 42 -6.58 6.23 -17.86
N PHE A 43 -7.84 5.94 -18.18
CA PHE A 43 -8.20 4.70 -18.89
C PHE A 43 -7.63 4.76 -20.30
N ASP A 44 -6.85 3.75 -20.67
CA ASP A 44 -6.15 3.64 -21.94
C ASP A 44 -6.55 2.36 -22.70
N SER A 45 -6.87 1.29 -21.98
CA SER A 45 -7.16 -0.03 -22.54
C SER A 45 -8.64 -0.44 -22.45
N PRO A 46 -9.14 -1.35 -23.32
CA PRO A 46 -10.46 -1.96 -23.17
C PRO A 46 -10.68 -2.64 -21.82
N GLU A 47 -9.62 -3.20 -21.23
CA GLU A 47 -9.59 -3.81 -19.91
C GLU A 47 -9.95 -2.80 -18.81
N ASP A 48 -9.45 -1.57 -18.92
CA ASP A 48 -9.79 -0.47 -17.99
C ASP A 48 -11.28 -0.17 -18.01
N SER A 49 -11.87 -0.10 -19.21
CA SER A 49 -13.29 0.16 -19.36
C SER A 49 -14.18 -0.98 -18.83
N ALA A 50 -13.65 -2.20 -18.77
CA ALA A 50 -14.39 -3.37 -18.32
C ALA A 50 -14.35 -3.54 -16.80
N ASN A 51 -13.21 -3.24 -16.16
CA ASN A 51 -12.95 -3.60 -14.77
C ASN A 51 -12.53 -2.40 -13.89
N GLY A 52 -12.07 -1.31 -14.48
CA GLY A 52 -11.53 -0.15 -13.80
C GLY A 52 -12.59 0.70 -13.11
N SER A 53 -12.21 1.28 -11.98
CA SER A 53 -12.96 2.30 -11.24
C SER A 53 -11.97 3.31 -10.66
N TYR A 54 -12.40 4.56 -10.45
CA TYR A 54 -11.65 5.51 -9.64
C TYR A 54 -12.16 5.58 -8.19
N ALA A 55 -13.29 4.93 -7.90
CA ALA A 55 -13.94 4.94 -6.61
C ALA A 55 -13.67 3.63 -5.84
N VAL A 56 -13.22 3.78 -4.59
CA VAL A 56 -13.28 2.78 -3.52
C VAL A 56 -14.64 2.89 -2.86
N THR A 57 -15.32 1.76 -2.73
CA THR A 57 -16.69 1.71 -2.24
C THR A 57 -16.84 0.68 -1.14
N ALA A 58 -17.83 0.86 -0.28
CA ALA A 58 -18.26 -0.13 0.71
C ALA A 58 -19.65 -0.65 0.33
N SER A 59 -19.87 -1.95 0.45
CA SER A 59 -21.16 -2.58 0.15
C SER A 59 -21.70 -3.41 1.30
N TRP A 60 -23.02 -3.49 1.37
CA TRP A 60 -23.73 -4.38 2.30
C TRP A 60 -24.86 -5.13 1.57
N PRO A 61 -25.10 -6.42 1.88
CA PRO A 61 -24.30 -7.28 2.77
C PRO A 61 -22.97 -7.73 2.15
N SER A 62 -22.80 -7.49 0.84
CA SER A 62 -21.56 -7.66 0.10
C SER A 62 -21.65 -6.93 -1.24
N SER A 63 -20.49 -6.72 -1.87
CA SER A 63 -20.39 -6.20 -3.24
C SER A 63 -21.27 -6.96 -4.24
N ALA A 64 -21.29 -8.30 -4.15
CA ALA A 64 -22.06 -9.16 -5.03
C ALA A 64 -23.58 -9.02 -4.83
N ALA A 65 -24.04 -8.87 -3.59
CA ALA A 65 -25.45 -8.68 -3.29
C ALA A 65 -25.94 -7.31 -3.76
N ALA A 66 -25.15 -6.25 -3.52
CA ALA A 66 -25.45 -4.91 -4.01
C ALA A 66 -25.49 -4.85 -5.54
N ALA A 67 -24.53 -5.48 -6.23
CA ALA A 67 -24.52 -5.58 -7.70
C ALA A 67 -25.73 -6.35 -8.26
N ALA A 68 -26.30 -7.28 -7.50
CA ALA A 68 -27.54 -7.99 -7.83
C ALA A 68 -28.82 -7.18 -7.52
N GLY A 69 -28.69 -5.94 -7.05
CA GLY A 69 -29.81 -5.07 -6.65
C GLY A 69 -30.44 -5.43 -5.31
N MET A 70 -29.74 -6.19 -4.47
CA MET A 70 -30.21 -6.67 -3.16
C MET A 70 -29.40 -6.08 -2.00
N GLY A 71 -28.81 -4.90 -2.17
CA GLY A 71 -27.92 -4.30 -1.19
C GLY A 71 -27.72 -2.80 -1.39
N TYR A 72 -26.79 -2.23 -0.64
CA TYR A 72 -26.40 -0.83 -0.69
C TYR A 72 -24.90 -0.72 -0.97
N THR A 73 -24.51 0.28 -1.75
CA THR A 73 -23.11 0.62 -2.02
C THR A 73 -22.90 2.12 -1.76
N HIS A 74 -21.81 2.44 -1.06
CA HIS A 74 -21.40 3.79 -0.73
C HIS A 74 -19.99 4.05 -1.26
N THR A 75 -19.71 5.24 -1.77
CA THR A 75 -18.35 5.64 -2.16
C THR A 75 -17.60 6.16 -0.95
N LEU A 76 -16.48 5.51 -0.60
CA LEU A 76 -15.61 5.87 0.52
C LEU A 76 -14.53 6.88 0.12
N LYS A 77 -13.91 6.63 -1.03
CA LYS A 77 -12.82 7.45 -1.57
C LYS A 77 -12.91 7.43 -3.09
N GLU A 78 -12.63 8.56 -3.70
CA GLU A 78 -12.44 8.67 -5.14
C GLU A 78 -11.04 9.21 -5.40
N PHE A 79 -10.32 8.58 -6.31
CA PHE A 79 -8.99 9.03 -6.70
C PHE A 79 -9.07 9.91 -7.94
N ALA A 80 -8.33 11.02 -7.92
CA ALA A 80 -8.07 11.79 -9.12
C ALA A 80 -6.90 11.19 -9.90
N ILE A 81 -6.84 11.47 -11.20
CA ILE A 81 -5.69 11.13 -12.03
C ILE A 81 -4.45 11.84 -11.48
N GLY A 82 -3.36 11.09 -11.31
CA GLY A 82 -2.11 11.54 -10.70
C GLY A 82 -2.06 11.39 -9.18
N ASP A 83 -3.14 10.95 -8.52
CA ASP A 83 -3.07 10.61 -7.10
C ASP A 83 -2.21 9.35 -6.88
N THR A 84 -1.38 9.36 -5.84
CA THR A 84 -0.70 8.15 -5.38
C THR A 84 -1.72 7.25 -4.66
N ILE A 85 -1.87 6.02 -5.15
CA ILE A 85 -2.74 5.00 -4.54
C ILE A 85 -2.08 4.48 -3.28
N SER A 86 -0.84 4.01 -3.41
CA SER A 86 -0.01 3.47 -2.34
C SER A 86 1.45 3.41 -2.77
N VAL A 87 2.35 3.31 -1.78
CA VAL A 87 3.77 3.01 -1.96
C VAL A 87 4.06 1.70 -1.23
N ALA A 88 4.60 0.71 -1.94
CA ALA A 88 4.93 -0.60 -1.37
C ALA A 88 6.44 -0.82 -1.39
N LEU A 89 7.03 -1.02 -0.22
CA LEU A 89 8.44 -1.32 -0.05
C LEU A 89 8.63 -2.82 0.25
N VAL A 90 9.49 -3.47 -0.53
CA VAL A 90 9.85 -4.89 -0.40
C VAL A 90 11.34 -5.00 -0.06
N PRO A 91 11.70 -5.05 1.24
CA PRO A 91 13.09 -5.03 1.69
C PRO A 91 13.65 -6.45 1.90
N LEU A 92 14.00 -7.17 0.82
CA LEU A 92 14.68 -8.47 0.90
C LEU A 92 16.18 -8.26 1.12
N ILE A 93 16.54 -7.77 2.31
CA ILE A 93 17.87 -7.26 2.64
C ILE A 93 18.95 -8.33 2.86
N ASN A 94 18.64 -9.61 2.65
CA ASN A 94 19.59 -10.73 2.75
C ASN A 94 19.03 -12.01 2.09
N GLU A 95 19.90 -13.01 1.94
CA GLU A 95 19.60 -14.31 1.34
C GLU A 95 18.51 -15.10 2.08
N THR A 96 18.41 -14.95 3.41
CA THR A 96 17.37 -15.63 4.20
C THR A 96 15.99 -15.11 3.80
N LEU A 97 15.84 -13.80 3.67
CA LEU A 97 14.60 -13.16 3.24
C LEU A 97 14.30 -13.49 1.78
N LEU A 98 15.29 -13.42 0.88
CA LEU A 98 15.12 -13.85 -0.51
C LEU A 98 14.57 -15.29 -0.58
N GLY A 99 15.20 -16.22 0.14
CA GLY A 99 14.78 -17.62 0.20
C GLY A 99 13.39 -17.83 0.81
N MET A 100 13.01 -17.07 1.84
CA MET A 100 11.65 -17.12 2.43
C MET A 100 10.56 -16.73 1.42
N PHE A 101 10.86 -15.80 0.52
CA PHE A 101 9.97 -15.38 -0.55
C PHE A 101 10.18 -16.18 -1.85
N GLY A 102 11.07 -17.18 -1.84
CA GLY A 102 11.32 -18.05 -2.99
C GLY A 102 12.09 -17.38 -4.12
N VAL A 103 12.74 -16.25 -3.87
CA VAL A 103 13.57 -15.52 -4.83
C VAL A 103 14.99 -16.09 -4.80
N ALA A 104 15.50 -16.48 -5.95
CA ALA A 104 16.87 -16.93 -6.15
C ALA A 104 17.29 -16.56 -7.56
N MET A 105 18.37 -15.81 -7.75
CA MET A 105 18.74 -15.33 -9.07
C MET A 105 20.22 -15.53 -9.30
N ASN A 106 20.55 -16.23 -10.39
CA ASN A 106 21.91 -16.50 -10.83
C ASN A 106 22.07 -16.02 -12.28
N VAL A 107 22.99 -15.09 -12.51
CA VAL A 107 23.17 -14.44 -13.82
C VAL A 107 24.62 -14.52 -14.25
N ASP A 108 24.85 -14.94 -15.49
CA ASP A 108 26.13 -14.73 -16.16
C ASP A 108 26.11 -13.38 -16.88
N LEU A 109 27.04 -12.48 -16.54
CA LEU A 109 27.30 -11.25 -17.29
C LEU A 109 28.53 -11.45 -18.17
N ASN A 110 28.49 -10.92 -19.40
CA ASN A 110 29.63 -10.95 -20.33
C ASN A 110 30.01 -9.54 -20.78
N ASP A 111 31.32 -9.29 -20.91
CA ASP A 111 31.86 -7.99 -21.34
C ASP A 111 31.49 -7.60 -22.79
N ASP A 112 30.88 -8.52 -23.55
CA ASP A 112 30.36 -8.26 -24.90
C ASP A 112 28.93 -7.66 -24.90
N GLY A 113 28.39 -7.32 -23.72
CA GLY A 113 27.07 -6.71 -23.56
C GLY A 113 25.93 -7.74 -23.56
N THR A 114 26.23 -9.02 -23.30
CA THR A 114 25.22 -10.07 -23.14
C THR A 114 25.12 -10.52 -21.70
N PHE A 115 23.95 -11.05 -21.33
CA PHE A 115 23.76 -11.77 -20.07
C PHE A 115 22.90 -13.02 -20.25
N THR A 116 23.02 -13.95 -19.31
CA THR A 116 22.20 -15.16 -19.23
C THR A 116 21.61 -15.28 -17.83
N ILE A 117 20.29 -15.38 -17.72
CA ILE A 117 19.64 -15.84 -16.48
C ILE A 117 19.71 -17.36 -16.48
N ASN A 118 20.39 -17.93 -15.50
CA ASN A 118 20.68 -19.35 -15.46
C ASN A 118 19.50 -20.18 -14.94
N ASP A 119 19.41 -21.42 -15.44
CA ASP A 119 18.40 -22.39 -15.03
C ASP A 119 18.43 -22.60 -13.50
N GLY A 120 17.24 -22.57 -12.89
CA GLY A 120 17.08 -22.63 -11.43
C GLY A 120 16.85 -21.26 -10.78
N SER A 121 17.00 -20.17 -11.54
CA SER A 121 16.61 -18.83 -11.10
C SER A 121 15.09 -18.68 -11.01
N THR A 122 14.66 -17.80 -10.12
CA THR A 122 13.28 -17.40 -9.87
C THR A 122 13.22 -15.88 -9.68
N TYR A 123 12.19 -15.25 -10.26
CA TYR A 123 12.03 -13.80 -10.25
C TYR A 123 10.66 -13.43 -9.70
N PRO A 124 10.56 -12.51 -8.73
CA PRO A 124 9.27 -12.09 -8.21
C PRO A 124 8.53 -11.24 -9.24
N THR A 125 7.25 -11.54 -9.43
CA THR A 125 6.30 -10.74 -10.21
C THR A 125 4.97 -10.67 -9.47
N THR A 126 4.03 -9.92 -9.98
CA THR A 126 2.67 -9.83 -9.41
C THR A 126 1.66 -10.36 -10.41
N GLU A 127 0.69 -11.11 -9.91
CA GLU A 127 -0.51 -11.47 -10.63
C GLU A 127 -1.71 -10.79 -9.98
N THR A 128 -2.71 -10.47 -10.78
CA THR A 128 -3.96 -9.87 -10.31
C THR A 128 -5.13 -10.75 -10.70
N GLU A 129 -5.88 -11.24 -9.72
CA GLU A 129 -7.14 -11.95 -9.91
C GLU A 129 -8.25 -11.23 -9.15
N ASN A 130 -9.35 -10.88 -9.81
CA ASN A 130 -10.48 -10.16 -9.21
C ASN A 130 -10.06 -8.88 -8.45
N CYS A 131 -9.17 -8.08 -9.04
CA CYS A 131 -8.59 -6.88 -8.42
C CYS A 131 -7.79 -7.16 -7.14
N SER A 132 -7.42 -8.41 -6.83
CA SER A 132 -6.51 -8.73 -5.74
C SER A 132 -5.14 -9.00 -6.33
N THR A 133 -4.17 -8.15 -5.99
CA THR A 133 -2.77 -8.31 -6.41
C THR A 133 -2.06 -9.24 -5.43
N TYR A 134 -1.39 -10.28 -5.93
CA TYR A 134 -0.58 -11.18 -5.13
C TYR A 134 0.76 -11.44 -5.81
N ALA A 135 1.81 -11.62 -5.01
CA ALA A 135 3.14 -11.94 -5.51
C ALA A 135 3.20 -13.39 -5.97
N THR A 136 3.82 -13.61 -7.13
CA THR A 136 4.23 -14.93 -7.63
C THR A 136 5.71 -14.91 -7.93
N VAL A 137 6.38 -16.06 -7.81
CA VAL A 137 7.83 -16.14 -7.99
C VAL A 137 8.14 -17.30 -8.95
N PRO A 138 7.82 -17.15 -10.24
CA PRO A 138 8.06 -18.18 -11.25
C PRO A 138 9.56 -18.44 -11.46
N SER A 139 9.87 -19.64 -11.94
CA SER A 139 11.19 -19.93 -12.48
C SER A 139 11.41 -19.18 -13.80
N VAL A 140 12.60 -18.62 -13.97
CA VAL A 140 13.00 -17.84 -15.13
C VAL A 140 14.35 -18.32 -15.66
N SER A 141 14.55 -18.18 -16.97
CA SER A 141 15.79 -18.49 -17.68
C SER A 141 15.70 -17.83 -19.05
N GLU A 142 16.69 -17.01 -19.40
CA GLU A 142 16.73 -16.29 -20.67
C GLU A 142 18.15 -15.86 -21.04
N ASN A 143 18.32 -15.40 -22.28
CA ASN A 143 19.49 -14.64 -22.68
C ASN A 143 19.04 -13.24 -23.07
N GLY A 144 19.74 -12.23 -22.57
CA GLY A 144 19.44 -10.83 -22.83
C GLY A 144 20.67 -10.02 -23.17
N THR A 145 20.48 -8.70 -23.32
CA THR A 145 21.57 -7.76 -23.60
C THR A 145 21.53 -6.57 -22.66
N TRP A 146 22.73 -6.09 -22.32
CA TRP A 146 22.92 -4.91 -21.51
C TRP A 146 23.86 -3.91 -22.21
N THR A 147 23.79 -2.67 -21.76
CA THR A 147 24.59 -1.54 -22.25
C THR A 147 25.18 -0.79 -21.07
N SER A 148 26.31 -0.11 -21.29
CA SER A 148 26.88 0.79 -20.30
C SER A 148 27.38 2.09 -20.91
N THR A 149 27.57 3.07 -20.04
CA THR A 149 28.29 4.32 -20.32
C THR A 149 29.66 4.29 -19.64
N PRO A 150 30.56 5.23 -19.97
CA PRO A 150 31.76 5.44 -19.16
C PRO A 150 31.40 5.75 -17.70
N GLY A 151 32.28 5.35 -16.78
CA GLY A 151 32.12 5.53 -15.34
C GLY A 151 33.31 6.20 -14.67
N PHE A 152 33.38 6.10 -13.35
CA PHE A 152 34.45 6.66 -12.53
C PHE A 152 34.80 5.77 -11.33
N THR A 153 36.08 5.80 -10.94
CA THR A 153 36.55 5.24 -9.67
C THR A 153 36.21 6.21 -8.54
N HIS A 154 35.69 5.70 -7.42
CA HIS A 154 35.35 6.55 -6.29
C HIS A 154 36.61 7.16 -5.65
N PRO A 155 36.62 8.46 -5.34
CA PRO A 155 37.80 9.11 -4.78
C PRO A 155 38.12 8.66 -3.35
N ASP A 156 37.10 8.16 -2.63
CA ASP A 156 37.21 7.68 -1.26
C ASP A 156 37.37 6.14 -1.18
N ASP A 157 37.25 5.45 -2.32
CA ASP A 157 37.37 3.99 -2.45
C ASP A 157 37.93 3.63 -3.83
N GLU A 158 39.24 3.36 -3.89
CA GLU A 158 39.94 3.01 -5.14
C GLU A 158 39.49 1.66 -5.72
N THR A 159 38.83 0.82 -4.92
CA THR A 159 38.29 -0.50 -5.30
C THR A 159 36.85 -0.45 -5.79
N ALA A 160 36.17 0.70 -5.67
CA ALA A 160 34.81 0.87 -6.17
C ALA A 160 34.77 1.63 -7.51
N TYR A 161 33.99 1.13 -8.45
CA TYR A 161 33.76 1.77 -9.75
C TYR A 161 32.28 1.86 -10.09
N SER A 162 31.78 3.05 -10.41
CA SER A 162 30.39 3.25 -10.84
C SER A 162 30.29 3.66 -12.30
N MET A 163 29.34 3.08 -13.02
CA MET A 163 28.98 3.46 -14.39
C MET A 163 27.48 3.37 -14.62
N GLY A 164 27.00 4.05 -15.66
CA GLY A 164 25.64 3.81 -16.13
C GLY A 164 25.51 2.41 -16.67
N TRP A 165 24.38 1.77 -16.40
CA TRP A 165 24.10 0.40 -16.81
C TRP A 165 22.63 0.28 -17.18
N GLY A 166 22.34 -0.45 -18.26
CA GLY A 166 20.99 -0.54 -18.80
C GLY A 166 20.71 -1.89 -19.45
N ILE A 167 19.49 -2.40 -19.31
CA ILE A 167 19.03 -3.62 -19.99
C ILE A 167 18.32 -3.22 -21.29
N SER A 168 18.83 -3.70 -22.42
CA SER A 168 18.29 -3.37 -23.76
C SER A 168 17.45 -4.47 -24.38
N LEU A 169 17.53 -5.70 -23.85
CA LEU A 169 16.68 -6.81 -24.26
C LEU A 169 16.54 -7.78 -23.10
N SER A 170 15.31 -7.98 -22.65
CA SER A 170 14.90 -8.95 -21.63
C SER A 170 13.39 -9.18 -21.73
N GLU A 171 12.96 -10.42 -21.50
CA GLU A 171 11.55 -10.79 -21.30
C GLU A 171 11.20 -10.90 -19.80
N VAL A 172 12.21 -10.89 -18.91
CA VAL A 172 12.07 -11.04 -17.46
C VAL A 172 12.22 -9.70 -16.72
N PHE A 173 13.29 -8.96 -17.00
CA PHE A 173 13.60 -7.68 -16.40
C PHE A 173 13.02 -6.52 -17.19
N ALA A 174 12.78 -5.41 -16.48
CA ALA A 174 12.48 -4.14 -17.12
C ALA A 174 13.65 -3.70 -18.01
N GLN A 175 13.30 -3.05 -19.12
CA GLN A 175 14.28 -2.42 -20.00
C GLN A 175 14.51 -0.97 -19.56
N PHE A 176 15.77 -0.56 -19.52
CA PHE A 176 16.16 0.78 -19.10
C PHE A 176 17.52 1.17 -19.68
N SER A 177 17.74 2.47 -19.79
CA SER A 177 18.95 3.03 -20.40
C SER A 177 20.08 3.21 -19.40
N ALA A 178 21.32 3.09 -19.86
CA ALA A 178 22.49 3.41 -19.05
C ALA A 178 22.65 4.93 -18.87
N ALA A 179 22.60 5.42 -17.64
CA ALA A 179 22.74 6.86 -17.34
C ALA A 179 24.17 7.38 -17.61
N ASP A 180 24.35 8.63 -18.03
CA ASP A 180 25.69 9.23 -18.17
C ASP A 180 26.17 9.80 -16.83
N LEU A 181 26.93 9.00 -16.07
CA LEU A 181 27.43 9.40 -14.75
C LEU A 181 28.65 10.34 -14.81
N VAL A 182 29.35 10.41 -15.95
CA VAL A 182 30.61 11.15 -16.09
C VAL A 182 30.37 12.57 -16.56
N ASN A 183 29.50 12.75 -17.56
CA ASN A 183 29.14 14.07 -18.10
C ASN A 183 27.78 14.57 -17.59
N GLY A 184 27.04 13.73 -16.86
CA GLY A 184 25.79 14.10 -16.22
C GLY A 184 25.98 15.18 -15.14
N SER A 185 24.90 15.91 -14.85
CA SER A 185 24.88 16.83 -13.71
C SER A 185 24.29 16.11 -12.51
N TYR A 186 24.94 16.18 -11.35
CA TYR A 186 24.38 15.64 -10.11
C TYR A 186 23.01 16.27 -9.81
N GLY A 187 22.04 15.44 -9.43
CA GLY A 187 20.65 15.87 -9.24
C GLY A 187 19.88 16.14 -10.53
N THR A 188 20.38 15.66 -11.68
CA THR A 188 19.56 15.57 -12.89
C THR A 188 18.40 14.63 -12.61
N ASP A 189 17.19 15.09 -12.86
CA ASP A 189 15.98 14.29 -12.76
C ASP A 189 15.89 13.35 -13.95
N TYR A 190 15.91 12.05 -13.66
CA TYR A 190 15.58 10.99 -14.59
C TYR A 190 14.29 10.36 -14.06
N GLY A 191 13.22 10.45 -14.84
CA GLY A 191 11.91 10.01 -14.40
C GLY A 191 10.81 10.31 -15.42
N VAL A 192 9.56 10.13 -15.01
CA VAL A 192 8.38 10.24 -15.88
C VAL A 192 8.37 11.58 -16.63
N GLY A 193 8.26 11.51 -17.95
CA GLY A 193 8.20 12.69 -18.82
C GLY A 193 9.56 13.29 -19.22
N THR A 194 10.67 12.64 -18.85
CA THR A 194 12.02 12.97 -19.33
C THR A 194 12.40 12.14 -20.57
N ASP A 195 13.49 12.50 -21.24
CA ASP A 195 14.01 11.75 -22.40
C ASP A 195 14.57 10.36 -22.02
N MET A 196 14.78 10.10 -20.73
CA MET A 196 15.31 8.85 -20.18
C MET A 196 14.59 8.52 -18.87
N GLU A 197 13.29 8.25 -18.98
CA GLU A 197 12.45 7.91 -17.82
C GLU A 197 12.90 6.61 -17.16
N ASN A 198 13.25 5.59 -17.95
CA ASN A 198 13.79 4.32 -17.46
C ASN A 198 15.31 4.35 -17.52
N TRP A 199 15.97 4.27 -16.38
CA TRP A 199 17.43 4.39 -16.29
C TRP A 199 18.02 3.50 -15.21
N GLY A 200 19.32 3.24 -15.33
CA GLY A 200 20.05 2.49 -14.30
C GLY A 200 21.54 2.79 -14.24
N MET A 201 22.14 2.27 -13.19
CA MET A 201 23.57 2.31 -12.91
C MET A 201 24.01 1.05 -12.16
N VAL A 202 25.30 0.77 -12.24
CA VAL A 202 25.96 -0.27 -11.44
C VAL A 202 27.17 0.32 -10.74
N THR A 203 27.36 -0.09 -9.50
CA THR A 203 28.61 0.04 -8.76
C THR A 203 29.21 -1.34 -8.60
N ILE A 204 30.49 -1.47 -8.93
CA ILE A 204 31.24 -2.72 -8.90
C ILE A 204 32.29 -2.60 -7.81
N GLY A 205 32.28 -3.53 -6.87
CA GLY A 205 33.38 -3.76 -5.95
C GLY A 205 34.44 -4.64 -6.60
N TYR A 206 35.72 -4.29 -6.43
CA TYR A 206 36.86 -5.07 -6.90
C TYR A 206 37.78 -5.45 -5.74
N GLU A 207 38.46 -6.60 -5.84
CA GLU A 207 39.46 -7.00 -4.85
C GLU A 207 40.72 -6.10 -4.86
N ASP A 208 40.92 -5.37 -5.96
CA ASP A 208 42.12 -4.61 -6.25
C ASP A 208 41.83 -3.27 -6.94
N ALA A 209 42.69 -2.28 -6.69
CA ALA A 209 42.56 -0.93 -7.25
C ALA A 209 42.83 -0.85 -8.77
N ASP A 210 43.37 -1.92 -9.38
CA ASP A 210 43.53 -2.04 -10.83
C ASP A 210 42.26 -2.60 -11.51
N HIS A 211 41.19 -2.88 -10.73
CA HIS A 211 39.87 -3.35 -11.17
C HIS A 211 39.93 -4.64 -11.98
N THR A 212 40.76 -5.59 -11.54
CA THR A 212 41.00 -6.84 -12.29
C THR A 212 40.06 -7.97 -11.89
N VAL A 213 39.69 -8.07 -10.61
CA VAL A 213 38.83 -9.14 -10.09
C VAL A 213 37.59 -8.51 -9.44
N PRO A 214 36.40 -8.64 -10.05
CA PRO A 214 35.17 -8.14 -9.46
C PRO A 214 34.74 -9.03 -8.28
N GLU A 215 34.24 -8.41 -7.21
CA GLU A 215 33.88 -9.03 -5.93
C GLU A 215 32.37 -9.01 -5.67
N ASP A 216 31.73 -7.87 -5.92
CA ASP A 216 30.30 -7.63 -5.70
C ASP A 216 29.76 -6.58 -6.69
N LEU A 217 28.42 -6.53 -6.82
CA LEU A 217 27.70 -5.50 -7.58
C LEU A 217 26.57 -4.92 -6.74
N GLU A 218 26.43 -3.59 -6.78
CA GLU A 218 25.20 -2.88 -6.43
C GLU A 218 24.60 -2.33 -7.73
N ILE A 219 23.42 -2.83 -8.13
CA ILE A 219 22.71 -2.36 -9.32
C ILE A 219 21.47 -1.61 -8.87
N PHE A 220 21.35 -0.37 -9.33
CA PHE A 220 20.17 0.46 -9.16
C PHE A 220 19.50 0.73 -10.51
N TRP A 221 18.19 0.61 -10.57
CA TRP A 221 17.41 1.12 -11.69
C TRP A 221 16.05 1.66 -11.26
N GLU A 222 15.53 2.56 -12.08
CA GLU A 222 14.16 3.04 -12.04
C GLU A 222 13.50 2.70 -13.37
N ALA A 223 12.30 2.11 -13.31
CA ALA A 223 11.50 1.84 -14.49
C ALA A 223 10.01 2.15 -14.22
N HIS A 224 9.33 2.63 -15.25
CA HIS A 224 7.92 2.99 -15.24
C HIS A 224 7.16 2.11 -16.23
N ASP A 225 5.87 1.87 -16.02
CA ASP A 225 5.07 1.17 -17.01
C ASP A 225 5.07 1.91 -18.35
N GLY A 226 5.22 1.15 -19.42
CA GLY A 226 5.31 1.68 -20.76
C GLY A 226 6.03 0.76 -21.73
N THR A 227 5.80 1.02 -23.02
CA THR A 227 6.46 0.25 -24.09
C THR A 227 8.00 0.37 -24.08
N SER A 228 8.54 1.43 -23.48
CA SER A 228 9.98 1.68 -23.32
C SER A 228 10.65 0.77 -22.30
N SER A 229 9.92 0.38 -21.24
CA SER A 229 10.39 -0.55 -20.21
C SER A 229 9.97 -1.99 -20.47
N GLY A 230 8.91 -2.19 -21.27
CA GLY A 230 8.26 -3.48 -21.46
C GLY A 230 7.34 -3.88 -20.30
N LEU A 231 7.07 -2.96 -19.35
CA LEU A 231 6.22 -3.20 -18.19
C LEU A 231 4.83 -2.59 -18.37
N GLY A 232 3.82 -3.20 -17.74
CA GLY A 232 2.47 -2.65 -17.60
C GLY A 232 1.75 -2.27 -18.90
N VAL A 233 2.13 -2.90 -20.02
CA VAL A 233 1.49 -2.70 -21.33
C VAL A 233 1.00 -4.01 -21.92
N ASN A 234 -0.10 -3.95 -22.68
CA ASN A 234 -0.60 -5.06 -23.47
C ASN A 234 0.12 -5.20 -24.83
N ASP A 235 -0.24 -6.22 -25.62
CA ASP A 235 0.34 -6.47 -26.95
C ASP A 235 0.16 -5.31 -27.95
N ALA A 236 -0.78 -4.40 -27.70
CA ALA A 236 -1.01 -3.20 -28.50
C ALA A 236 -0.18 -1.99 -28.02
N GLY A 237 0.57 -2.13 -26.93
CA GLY A 237 1.36 -1.08 -26.29
C GLY A 237 0.54 -0.11 -25.45
N GLN A 238 -0.69 -0.49 -25.08
CA GLN A 238 -1.57 0.32 -24.20
C GLN A 238 -1.36 -0.09 -22.75
N LEU A 239 -1.46 0.87 -21.83
CA LEU A 239 -1.32 0.61 -20.40
C LEU A 239 -2.46 -0.28 -19.88
N ASN A 240 -2.12 -1.28 -19.08
CA ASN A 240 -3.08 -2.28 -18.57
C ASN A 240 -2.87 -2.65 -17.09
N GLY A 241 -2.03 -1.91 -16.36
CA GLY A 241 -1.84 -2.07 -14.92
C GLY A 241 -3.08 -1.71 -14.11
N PHE A 242 -3.36 -2.53 -13.08
CA PHE A 242 -4.34 -2.23 -12.04
C PHE A 242 -3.77 -2.54 -10.66
N THR A 243 -4.04 -1.64 -9.74
CA THR A 243 -3.78 -1.82 -8.32
C THR A 243 -5.09 -2.14 -7.62
N GLY A 244 -5.11 -3.30 -6.97
CA GLY A 244 -6.18 -3.71 -6.11
C GLY A 244 -6.25 -2.88 -4.85
N VAL A 245 -7.41 -2.27 -4.58
CA VAL A 245 -7.66 -1.57 -3.32
C VAL A 245 -8.76 -2.33 -2.56
N PRO A 246 -8.40 -3.34 -1.73
CA PRO A 246 -9.34 -4.14 -0.95
C PRO A 246 -9.65 -3.54 0.43
N VAL A 247 -9.04 -2.40 0.74
CA VAL A 247 -9.14 -1.71 2.03
C VAL A 247 -9.38 -0.24 1.79
N SER A 248 -9.99 0.42 2.76
CA SER A 248 -10.16 1.86 2.76
C SER A 248 -9.58 2.42 4.07
N PRO A 249 -9.06 3.66 4.06
CA PRO A 249 -8.75 4.37 5.29
C PRO A 249 -9.97 4.36 6.20
N ALA A 250 -9.74 3.88 7.41
CA ALA A 250 -10.74 3.79 8.44
C ALA A 250 -10.18 4.39 9.72
N ASP A 251 -11.06 4.89 10.58
CA ASP A 251 -10.66 5.50 11.83
C ASP A 251 -11.16 4.72 13.03
N THR A 252 -10.26 4.54 14.00
CA THR A 252 -10.50 3.88 15.27
C THR A 252 -10.83 4.84 16.41
N VAL A 253 -10.63 6.16 16.22
CA VAL A 253 -10.79 7.15 17.31
C VAL A 253 -12.01 8.07 17.16
N THR A 254 -12.51 8.31 15.94
CA THR A 254 -13.66 9.22 15.69
C THR A 254 -14.84 8.91 16.60
N ILE A 255 -15.25 7.65 16.69
CA ILE A 255 -16.44 7.25 17.47
C ILE A 255 -16.24 7.54 18.97
N SER A 256 -15.08 7.20 19.53
CA SER A 256 -14.77 7.45 20.96
C SER A 256 -14.66 8.94 21.29
N ASN A 257 -14.06 9.72 20.40
CA ASN A 257 -13.99 11.18 20.55
C ASN A 257 -15.39 11.81 20.48
N MET A 258 -16.23 11.29 19.59
CA MET A 258 -17.59 11.78 19.41
C MET A 258 -18.48 11.46 20.62
N GLU A 259 -18.31 10.28 21.23
CA GLU A 259 -18.96 9.95 22.52
C GLU A 259 -18.58 10.98 23.60
N THR A 260 -17.29 11.31 23.69
CA THR A 260 -16.79 12.31 24.64
C THR A 260 -17.37 13.70 24.38
N TYR A 261 -17.44 14.11 23.11
CA TYR A 261 -18.07 15.37 22.69
C TYR A 261 -19.55 15.40 23.08
N LEU A 262 -20.32 14.37 22.73
CA LEU A 262 -21.75 14.27 23.04
C LEU A 262 -22.02 14.32 24.54
N MET A 263 -21.20 13.64 25.35
CA MET A 263 -21.31 13.67 26.81
C MET A 263 -21.09 15.09 27.37
N TYR A 264 -20.24 15.90 26.74
CA TYR A 264 -19.94 17.27 27.17
C TYR A 264 -20.93 18.31 26.62
N ALA A 265 -21.24 18.24 25.33
CA ALA A 265 -22.02 19.24 24.59
C ALA A 265 -23.53 19.02 24.70
N HIS A 266 -23.97 17.75 24.79
CA HIS A 266 -25.38 17.37 24.88
C HIS A 266 -25.65 16.46 26.10
N PRO A 267 -25.24 16.84 27.33
CA PRO A 267 -25.37 16.01 28.54
C PRO A 267 -26.83 15.75 28.94
N ASP A 268 -27.75 16.56 28.43
CA ASP A 268 -29.20 16.41 28.57
C ASP A 268 -29.80 15.34 27.65
N THR A 269 -29.01 14.88 26.69
CA THR A 269 -29.38 13.83 25.75
C THR A 269 -28.63 12.53 26.09
N MET A 270 -29.28 11.37 25.93
CA MET A 270 -28.59 10.08 26.08
C MET A 270 -27.80 9.68 24.82
N LEU A 271 -27.51 10.63 23.92
CA LEU A 271 -26.87 10.37 22.63
C LEU A 271 -25.49 9.72 22.77
N TRP A 272 -24.67 10.17 23.73
CA TRP A 272 -23.35 9.58 23.99
C TRP A 272 -23.44 8.08 24.34
N TYR A 273 -24.43 7.71 25.15
CA TYR A 273 -24.64 6.32 25.58
C TYR A 273 -25.08 5.45 24.40
N MET A 274 -25.92 5.98 23.51
CA MET A 274 -26.42 5.26 22.33
C MET A 274 -25.36 5.10 21.22
N LEU A 275 -24.32 5.94 21.20
CA LEU A 275 -23.24 5.87 20.20
C LEU A 275 -22.26 4.73 20.46
N GLY A 276 -21.83 4.55 21.72
CA GLY A 276 -20.81 3.58 22.10
C GLY A 276 -21.35 2.21 22.50
N TRP A 277 -22.65 2.07 22.78
CA TRP A 277 -23.17 0.85 23.39
C TRP A 277 -23.46 -0.26 22.36
N THR A 278 -22.63 -1.31 22.37
CA THR A 278 -22.76 -2.48 21.50
C THR A 278 -23.63 -3.60 22.10
N GLY A 279 -24.37 -3.31 23.18
CA GLY A 279 -25.11 -4.31 23.93
C GLY A 279 -24.24 -5.18 24.85
N SER A 280 -22.94 -4.89 24.96
CA SER A 280 -22.00 -5.58 25.87
C SER A 280 -21.36 -4.61 26.87
N ASP A 281 -21.09 -5.10 28.09
CA ASP A 281 -20.31 -4.38 29.11
C ASP A 281 -18.78 -4.57 28.92
N ASP A 282 -18.36 -5.21 27.82
CA ASP A 282 -16.94 -5.46 27.54
C ASP A 282 -16.26 -4.15 27.11
N LEU A 283 -15.26 -3.73 27.90
CA LEU A 283 -14.57 -2.45 27.79
C LEU A 283 -13.73 -2.26 26.49
N ASN A 284 -13.70 -3.27 25.60
CA ASN A 284 -13.07 -3.16 24.28
C ASN A 284 -14.11 -2.66 23.26
N PHE A 285 -14.53 -1.41 23.48
CA PHE A 285 -15.84 -0.82 23.17
C PHE A 285 -16.27 -0.76 21.69
N LEU A 286 -15.39 -0.92 20.71
CA LEU A 286 -15.76 -1.09 19.29
C LEU A 286 -14.53 -1.67 18.59
N SER A 287 -14.55 -2.94 18.19
CA SER A 287 -13.42 -3.55 17.48
C SER A 287 -13.37 -3.23 15.98
N THR A 288 -14.44 -2.63 15.47
CA THR A 288 -14.67 -2.39 14.05
C THR A 288 -14.55 -0.89 13.76
N PRO A 289 -13.64 -0.47 12.85
CA PRO A 289 -13.36 0.95 12.63
C PRO A 289 -14.46 1.64 11.80
N ALA A 290 -14.50 2.96 11.85
CA ALA A 290 -15.35 3.79 10.99
C ALA A 290 -14.70 3.95 9.62
N LEU A 291 -15.32 3.45 8.55
CA LEU A 291 -14.79 3.58 7.19
C LEU A 291 -14.89 5.03 6.71
N GLY A 292 -13.90 5.48 5.93
CA GLY A 292 -13.83 6.86 5.43
C GLY A 292 -13.41 7.88 6.49
N GLY A 293 -13.05 7.42 7.69
CA GLY A 293 -12.57 8.28 8.77
C GLY A 293 -11.17 8.82 8.49
N SER A 294 -10.93 10.09 8.84
CA SER A 294 -9.65 10.77 8.64
C SER A 294 -8.70 10.66 9.83
N GLY A 295 -9.07 9.96 10.90
CA GLY A 295 -8.25 9.88 12.12
C GLY A 295 -8.36 11.12 13.01
N HIS A 296 -7.42 11.23 13.95
CA HIS A 296 -7.29 12.42 14.78
C HIS A 296 -6.76 13.61 13.95
N PRO A 297 -7.36 14.81 14.03
CA PRO A 297 -6.79 15.99 13.39
C PRO A 297 -5.33 16.20 13.80
N ILE A 298 -4.44 16.40 12.83
CA ILE A 298 -3.02 16.60 13.11
C ILE A 298 -2.83 17.94 13.85
N ASP A 299 -2.36 17.87 15.10
CA ASP A 299 -1.90 19.01 15.86
C ASP A 299 -0.36 18.99 15.89
N PRO A 300 0.31 19.87 15.13
CA PRO A 300 1.77 19.88 15.06
C PRO A 300 2.44 20.24 16.39
N THR A 301 1.68 20.70 17.40
CA THR A 301 2.18 20.97 18.75
C THR A 301 2.01 19.80 19.71
N ASN A 302 1.29 18.74 19.29
CA ASN A 302 1.05 17.53 20.06
C ASN A 302 1.49 16.29 19.26
N THR A 303 2.65 15.74 19.61
CA THR A 303 3.23 14.55 18.98
C THR A 303 2.39 13.27 19.15
N ASP A 304 1.36 13.29 20.01
CA ASP A 304 0.45 12.14 20.19
C ASP A 304 -0.72 12.17 19.18
N SER A 305 -0.81 13.21 18.33
CA SER A 305 -1.90 13.37 17.34
C SER A 305 -1.56 12.84 15.94
N TYR A 306 -0.29 12.54 15.67
CA TYR A 306 0.16 12.05 14.37
C TYR A 306 1.34 11.07 14.50
N THR A 307 1.48 10.19 13.51
CA THR A 307 2.69 9.41 13.25
C THR A 307 3.36 9.93 11.98
N ILE A 308 4.59 9.50 11.72
CA ILE A 308 5.31 9.84 10.49
C ILE A 308 5.44 8.56 9.68
N ASP A 309 5.00 8.60 8.42
CA ASP A 309 5.22 7.51 7.48
C ASP A 309 6.74 7.32 7.30
N PRO A 310 7.29 6.13 7.59
CA PRO A 310 8.73 5.91 7.54
C PRO A 310 9.30 5.87 6.11
N ILE A 311 8.44 5.78 5.09
CA ILE A 311 8.79 5.71 3.67
C ILE A 311 8.64 7.09 3.03
N THR A 312 7.45 7.69 3.09
CA THR A 312 7.18 8.97 2.42
C THR A 312 7.58 10.19 3.25
N GLY A 313 7.68 10.03 4.58
CA GLY A 313 7.91 11.12 5.51
C GLY A 313 6.67 11.96 5.81
N ASP A 314 5.50 11.57 5.28
CA ASP A 314 4.25 12.29 5.51
C ASP A 314 3.76 12.14 6.95
N THR A 315 3.11 13.19 7.46
CA THR A 315 2.43 13.12 8.76
C THR A 315 1.09 12.43 8.60
N LEU A 316 0.92 11.28 9.23
CA LEU A 316 -0.31 10.51 9.22
C LEU A 316 -1.10 10.75 10.53
N PRO A 317 -2.43 10.98 10.45
CA PRO A 317 -3.29 11.05 11.63
C PRO A 317 -3.19 9.80 12.51
N VAL A 318 -3.13 9.96 13.84
CA VAL A 318 -3.26 8.82 14.76
C VAL A 318 -4.69 8.29 14.72
N GLY A 319 -4.83 6.96 14.73
CA GLY A 319 -6.13 6.28 14.73
C GLY A 319 -6.58 5.83 13.35
N THR A 320 -5.91 6.27 12.28
CA THR A 320 -6.15 5.78 10.92
C THR A 320 -5.53 4.39 10.73
N VAL A 321 -6.33 3.46 10.20
CA VAL A 321 -5.95 2.10 9.85
C VAL A 321 -6.54 1.73 8.50
N ASP A 322 -5.91 0.81 7.78
CA ASP A 322 -6.55 0.20 6.61
C ASP A 322 -7.52 -0.89 7.07
N ALA A 323 -8.77 -0.81 6.62
CA ALA A 323 -9.79 -1.79 6.96
C ALA A 323 -10.55 -2.26 5.72
N ASN A 324 -10.83 -3.56 5.66
CA ASN A 324 -11.71 -4.16 4.66
C ASN A 324 -13.15 -4.30 5.15
N HIS A 325 -13.41 -4.08 6.44
CA HIS A 325 -14.73 -4.05 7.02
C HIS A 325 -14.82 -2.95 8.05
N GLY A 326 -15.96 -2.28 8.12
CA GLY A 326 -16.16 -1.21 9.08
C GLY A 326 -17.58 -0.70 9.12
N TYR A 327 -17.86 0.21 10.04
CA TYR A 327 -19.13 0.92 10.06
C TYR A 327 -19.07 2.13 9.14
N LEU A 328 -20.12 2.37 8.38
CA LEU A 328 -20.36 3.69 7.82
C LEU A 328 -20.93 4.57 8.93
N PHE A 329 -20.22 5.65 9.21
CA PHE A 329 -20.49 6.58 10.29
C PHE A 329 -20.40 7.99 9.73
N ASP A 330 -21.47 8.76 9.85
CA ASP A 330 -21.52 10.15 9.42
C ASP A 330 -22.07 11.02 10.56
N PRO A 331 -21.21 11.73 11.30
CA PRO A 331 -21.65 12.53 12.42
C PRO A 331 -22.18 13.91 12.02
N ALA A 332 -21.97 14.35 10.78
CA ALA A 332 -22.27 15.71 10.33
C ALA A 332 -22.66 15.72 8.86
N ALA A 333 -23.76 16.39 8.52
CA ALA A 333 -24.22 16.46 7.14
C ALA A 333 -23.40 17.50 6.34
N ALA A 334 -23.92 17.89 5.18
CA ALA A 334 -23.30 18.86 4.29
C ALA A 334 -23.07 20.25 4.93
N ASP A 335 -23.77 20.58 6.02
CA ASP A 335 -23.60 21.82 6.77
C ASP A 335 -22.37 21.82 7.71
N GLY A 336 -21.77 20.64 7.92
CA GLY A 336 -20.60 20.41 8.76
C GLY A 336 -20.84 20.60 10.26
N VAL A 337 -22.09 20.70 10.71
CA VAL A 337 -22.46 20.82 12.12
C VAL A 337 -22.84 19.44 12.64
N PRO A 338 -22.07 18.83 13.56
CA PRO A 338 -22.43 17.51 14.06
C PRO A 338 -23.69 17.51 14.93
N PHE A 339 -24.56 16.53 14.69
CA PHE A 339 -25.84 16.31 15.35
C PHE A 339 -26.78 17.50 15.29
N SER A 340 -26.83 18.15 14.13
CA SER A 340 -27.73 19.27 13.86
C SER A 340 -29.16 18.80 13.53
N GLY A 341 -29.32 17.51 13.19
CA GLY A 341 -30.60 16.87 12.85
C GLY A 341 -30.84 16.78 11.35
N ASP A 342 -29.91 17.25 10.53
CA ASP A 342 -29.90 17.13 9.07
C ASP A 342 -29.02 15.97 8.58
N GLU A 343 -28.30 15.31 9.49
CA GLU A 343 -27.60 14.06 9.20
C GLU A 343 -28.59 12.97 8.84
N PRO A 344 -28.23 12.04 7.93
CA PRO A 344 -29.03 10.84 7.69
C PRO A 344 -29.34 10.06 8.99
N LEU A 345 -28.53 10.25 10.05
CA LEU A 345 -28.46 9.40 11.24
C LEU A 345 -28.82 10.10 12.57
N ALA A 346 -29.10 11.41 12.56
CA ALA A 346 -29.45 12.16 13.76
C ALA A 346 -30.98 12.17 13.92
N PRO A 347 -31.64 11.33 14.76
CA PRO A 347 -31.20 10.70 16.01
C PRO A 347 -31.72 9.25 16.19
N THR A 348 -31.77 8.44 15.13
CA THR A 348 -32.24 7.05 15.25
C THR A 348 -31.14 6.04 15.43
N GLY A 349 -29.90 6.33 15.04
CA GLY A 349 -28.78 5.41 15.15
C GLY A 349 -27.63 5.98 14.36
N PHE A 350 -26.49 6.22 15.01
CA PHE A 350 -25.34 6.93 14.42
C PHE A 350 -24.63 6.16 13.30
N PHE A 351 -25.20 5.04 12.89
CA PHE A 351 -24.66 4.10 11.94
C PHE A 351 -25.76 3.71 10.98
N PHE A 352 -25.38 3.29 9.78
CA PHE A 352 -26.35 2.69 8.86
C PHE A 352 -26.92 1.41 9.47
N THR A 353 -28.24 1.35 9.57
CA THR A 353 -29.00 0.16 10.00
C THR A 353 -29.84 -0.39 8.86
N TYR A 354 -30.30 -1.64 9.01
CA TYR A 354 -31.20 -2.24 8.03
C TYR A 354 -32.50 -1.43 7.88
N ASN A 355 -33.12 -1.07 9.02
CA ASN A 355 -34.35 -0.27 9.03
C ASN A 355 -34.16 1.11 8.40
N PHE A 356 -33.02 1.77 8.62
CA PHE A 356 -32.71 3.04 7.97
C PHE A 356 -32.62 2.91 6.45
N LEU A 357 -31.91 1.89 5.93
CA LEU A 357 -31.80 1.68 4.48
C LEU A 357 -33.15 1.43 3.82
N GLU A 358 -34.03 0.65 4.47
CA GLU A 358 -35.40 0.43 4.00
C GLU A 358 -36.22 1.73 4.02
N ALA A 359 -36.18 2.45 5.13
CA ALA A 359 -36.91 3.70 5.31
C ALA A 359 -36.45 4.77 4.30
N SER A 360 -35.14 4.93 4.10
CA SER A 360 -34.55 5.92 3.20
C SER A 360 -34.97 5.68 1.74
N ASN A 361 -34.94 4.42 1.30
CA ASN A 361 -35.40 4.04 -0.03
C ASN A 361 -36.90 4.32 -0.22
N VAL A 362 -37.74 3.93 0.74
CA VAL A 362 -39.19 4.12 0.67
C VAL A 362 -39.55 5.61 0.68
N PHE A 363 -39.01 6.36 1.65
CA PHE A 363 -39.30 7.79 1.82
C PHE A 363 -38.97 8.58 0.55
N SER A 364 -37.75 8.41 0.03
CA SER A 364 -37.25 9.12 -1.14
C SER A 364 -38.04 8.76 -2.40
N THR A 365 -38.36 7.47 -2.58
CA THR A 365 -39.16 7.00 -3.73
C THR A 365 -40.55 7.62 -3.71
N VAL A 366 -41.22 7.61 -2.56
CA VAL A 366 -42.57 8.15 -2.41
C VAL A 366 -42.57 9.66 -2.57
N LEU A 367 -41.57 10.36 -2.00
CA LEU A 367 -41.46 11.82 -2.07
C LEU A 367 -41.31 12.25 -3.53
N ASN A 368 -40.34 11.67 -4.23
CA ASN A 368 -40.06 11.99 -5.62
C ASN A 368 -41.25 11.67 -6.54
N ALA A 369 -41.95 10.56 -6.31
CA ALA A 369 -43.15 10.22 -7.08
C ALA A 369 -44.29 11.23 -6.89
N HIS A 370 -44.52 11.68 -5.66
CA HIS A 370 -45.56 12.67 -5.36
C HIS A 370 -45.22 14.05 -5.92
N LEU A 371 -43.97 14.50 -5.76
CA LEU A 371 -43.50 15.76 -6.32
C LEU A 371 -43.57 15.75 -7.86
N ALA A 372 -43.18 14.66 -8.50
CA ALA A 372 -43.31 14.48 -9.95
C ALA A 372 -44.78 14.50 -10.43
N ALA A 373 -45.71 14.08 -9.59
CA ALA A 373 -47.15 14.15 -9.84
C ALA A 373 -47.77 15.54 -9.55
N GLY A 374 -46.96 16.51 -9.09
CA GLY A 374 -47.41 17.87 -8.77
C GLY A 374 -48.20 17.97 -7.46
N VAL A 375 -47.98 17.02 -6.53
CA VAL A 375 -48.55 17.07 -5.19
C VAL A 375 -47.80 18.11 -4.35
N ASP A 376 -48.54 18.85 -3.51
CA ASP A 376 -47.97 19.85 -2.61
C ASP A 376 -46.93 19.22 -1.67
N LEU A 377 -45.82 19.92 -1.42
CA LEU A 377 -44.67 19.41 -0.67
C LEU A 377 -45.05 18.86 0.72
N ASN A 378 -45.90 19.55 1.48
CA ASN A 378 -46.33 19.10 2.79
C ASN A 378 -47.11 17.76 2.73
N VAL A 379 -47.93 17.59 1.69
CA VAL A 379 -48.69 16.35 1.45
C VAL A 379 -47.74 15.23 1.01
N ALA A 380 -46.77 15.55 0.17
CA ALA A 380 -45.75 14.59 -0.28
C ALA A 380 -44.89 14.09 0.90
N LEU A 381 -44.42 14.99 1.76
CA LEU A 381 -43.64 14.66 2.96
C LEU A 381 -44.45 13.78 3.94
N ALA A 382 -45.72 14.13 4.18
CA ALA A 382 -46.59 13.33 5.05
C ALA A 382 -46.84 11.93 4.47
N ALA A 383 -47.07 11.82 3.16
CA ALA A 383 -47.26 10.54 2.48
C ALA A 383 -46.00 9.67 2.50
N SER A 384 -44.81 10.28 2.36
CA SER A 384 -43.53 9.57 2.47
C SER A 384 -43.31 9.02 3.87
N ALA A 385 -43.52 9.82 4.90
CA ALA A 385 -43.38 9.40 6.29
C ALA A 385 -44.43 8.33 6.69
N ASP A 386 -45.67 8.46 6.23
CA ASP A 386 -46.71 7.43 6.41
C ASP A 386 -46.29 6.11 5.74
N SER A 387 -45.77 6.16 4.53
CA SER A 387 -45.33 4.97 3.80
C SER A 387 -44.20 4.21 4.50
N VAL A 388 -43.26 4.94 5.13
CA VAL A 388 -42.24 4.33 5.99
C VAL A 388 -42.88 3.72 7.24
N ALA A 389 -43.69 4.49 7.96
CA ALA A 389 -44.30 4.02 9.21
C ALA A 389 -45.22 2.79 9.01
N PHE A 390 -45.91 2.73 7.87
CA PHE A 390 -46.83 1.64 7.52
C PHE A 390 -46.15 0.28 7.39
N ILE A 391 -44.83 0.23 7.20
CA ILE A 391 -44.05 -1.00 7.21
C ILE A 391 -44.13 -1.69 8.58
N TYR A 392 -44.12 -0.89 9.65
CA TYR A 392 -43.94 -1.37 11.03
C TYR A 392 -45.20 -1.30 11.88
N VAL A 393 -46.13 -0.38 11.57
CA VAL A 393 -47.36 -0.16 12.35
C VAL A 393 -48.62 -0.12 11.48
N GLY A 394 -49.79 -0.25 12.10
CA GLY A 394 -51.07 -0.22 11.40
C GLY A 394 -51.44 1.15 10.82
N ALA A 395 -52.32 1.15 9.81
CA ALA A 395 -52.70 2.32 9.00
C ALA A 395 -53.08 3.60 9.78
N ASP A 396 -53.86 3.45 10.87
CA ASP A 396 -54.29 4.62 11.66
C ASP A 396 -53.09 5.27 12.38
N THR A 397 -52.15 4.45 12.85
CA THR A 397 -50.94 4.89 13.54
C THR A 397 -49.92 5.46 12.55
N SER A 398 -49.71 4.79 11.42
CA SER A 398 -48.78 5.25 10.38
C SER A 398 -49.21 6.61 9.82
N ALA A 399 -50.51 6.82 9.58
CA ALA A 399 -51.03 8.08 9.09
C ALA A 399 -50.84 9.22 10.12
N ALA A 400 -50.97 8.93 11.42
CA ALA A 400 -50.72 9.91 12.48
C ALA A 400 -49.23 10.29 12.57
N ILE A 401 -48.33 9.31 12.46
CA ILE A 401 -46.87 9.55 12.39
C ILE A 401 -46.55 10.36 11.14
N GLY A 402 -47.06 9.94 9.98
CA GLY A 402 -46.83 10.61 8.70
C GLY A 402 -47.24 12.07 8.71
N SER A 403 -48.43 12.38 9.24
CA SER A 403 -48.87 13.78 9.40
C SER A 403 -47.94 14.57 10.32
N SER A 404 -47.55 14.01 11.47
CA SER A 404 -46.69 14.70 12.43
C SER A 404 -45.29 14.98 11.86
N VAL A 405 -44.68 13.99 11.21
CA VAL A 405 -43.34 14.10 10.62
C VAL A 405 -43.36 15.05 9.42
N GLY A 406 -44.36 14.92 8.54
CA GLY A 406 -44.51 15.79 7.37
C GLY A 406 -44.71 17.26 7.73
N ASP A 407 -45.51 17.54 8.76
CA ASP A 407 -45.72 18.91 9.26
C ASP A 407 -44.43 19.53 9.82
N THR A 408 -43.62 18.75 10.55
CA THR A 408 -42.33 19.19 11.09
C THR A 408 -41.34 19.51 9.96
N LEU A 409 -41.09 18.56 9.04
CA LEU A 409 -40.18 18.75 7.90
C LEU A 409 -40.57 19.96 7.05
N TYR A 410 -41.88 20.14 6.83
CA TYR A 410 -42.37 21.27 6.06
C TYR A 410 -42.16 22.61 6.79
N ALA A 411 -42.36 22.64 8.11
CA ALA A 411 -42.10 23.83 8.91
C ALA A 411 -40.61 24.22 8.90
N ASP A 412 -39.72 23.23 9.01
CA ASP A 412 -38.27 23.43 8.97
C ASP A 412 -37.83 23.92 7.58
N TYR A 413 -38.36 23.32 6.52
CA TYR A 413 -38.14 23.79 5.14
C TYR A 413 -38.55 25.25 4.97
N LEU A 414 -39.73 25.66 5.47
CA LEU A 414 -40.18 27.04 5.40
C LEU A 414 -39.28 28.00 6.20
N ALA A 415 -38.78 27.56 7.36
CA ALA A 415 -37.85 28.34 8.17
C ALA A 415 -36.52 28.56 7.43
N CYS A 416 -35.95 27.51 6.86
CA CYS A 416 -34.73 27.58 6.05
C CYS A 416 -34.92 28.44 4.79
N ALA A 417 -36.02 28.22 4.05
CA ALA A 417 -36.31 28.99 2.86
C ALA A 417 -36.50 30.49 3.19
N GLY A 418 -37.13 30.79 4.33
CA GLY A 418 -37.28 32.13 4.86
C GLY A 418 -35.97 32.81 5.27
N ALA A 419 -34.94 32.02 5.60
CA ALA A 419 -33.59 32.49 5.91
C ALA A 419 -32.68 32.66 4.68
N GLY A 420 -33.17 32.31 3.48
CA GLY A 420 -32.44 32.48 2.21
C GLY A 420 -31.66 31.25 1.74
N GLY A 421 -31.91 30.06 2.29
CA GLY A 421 -31.18 28.82 1.98
C GLY A 421 -31.43 28.21 0.59
N GLY A 422 -32.46 28.65 -0.14
CA GLY A 422 -32.71 28.21 -1.51
C GLY A 422 -32.85 26.69 -1.66
N ASP A 423 -32.24 26.12 -2.71
CA ASP A 423 -32.30 24.68 -2.99
C ASP A 423 -31.58 23.83 -1.92
N ALA A 424 -30.67 24.41 -1.13
CA ALA A 424 -30.01 23.73 -0.02
C ALA A 424 -30.99 23.36 1.11
N CYS A 425 -32.16 24.02 1.19
CA CYS A 425 -33.19 23.65 2.15
C CYS A 425 -33.82 22.28 1.89
N ASN A 426 -33.58 21.67 0.72
CA ASN A 426 -34.04 20.32 0.43
C ASN A 426 -33.31 19.27 1.29
N ASP A 427 -32.14 19.61 1.83
CA ASP A 427 -31.34 18.71 2.68
C ASP A 427 -32.08 18.37 4.00
N ILE A 428 -33.03 19.22 4.43
CA ILE A 428 -33.93 18.94 5.56
C ILE A 428 -34.72 17.64 5.36
N PHE A 429 -35.01 17.25 4.12
CA PHE A 429 -35.76 16.03 3.85
C PHE A 429 -34.97 14.76 4.16
N GLN A 430 -33.64 14.84 4.33
CA GLN A 430 -32.80 13.71 4.75
C GLN A 430 -33.14 13.23 6.17
N ALA A 431 -33.72 14.10 7.01
CA ALA A 431 -34.21 13.73 8.34
C ALA A 431 -35.50 12.88 8.28
N GLY A 432 -36.19 12.83 7.14
CA GLY A 432 -37.52 12.22 7.01
C GLY A 432 -37.60 10.72 7.35
N PRO A 433 -36.74 9.85 6.81
CA PRO A 433 -36.67 8.44 7.18
C PRO A 433 -36.50 8.24 8.69
N THR A 434 -35.53 8.95 9.25
CA THR A 434 -35.15 8.95 10.67
C THR A 434 -36.32 9.39 11.55
N MET A 435 -36.93 10.54 11.27
CA MET A 435 -38.09 11.01 12.05
C MET A 435 -39.30 10.06 11.95
N ALA A 436 -39.50 9.38 10.82
CA ALA A 436 -40.56 8.37 10.68
C ALA A 436 -40.27 7.13 11.55
N LEU A 437 -39.04 6.62 11.55
CA LEU A 437 -38.62 5.51 12.41
C LEU A 437 -38.71 5.86 13.91
N MET A 438 -38.30 7.06 14.31
CA MET A 438 -38.51 7.54 15.69
C MET A 438 -39.99 7.56 16.08
N GLY A 439 -40.84 8.07 15.19
CA GLY A 439 -42.29 8.11 15.39
C GLY A 439 -42.84 6.71 15.63
N VAL A 440 -42.39 5.74 14.82
CA VAL A 440 -42.74 4.32 14.98
C VAL A 440 -42.28 3.79 16.35
N GLN A 441 -41.01 3.96 16.70
CA GLN A 441 -40.44 3.49 17.97
C GLN A 441 -41.19 4.06 19.18
N GLN A 442 -41.47 5.36 19.17
CA GLN A 442 -42.19 6.03 20.25
C GLN A 442 -43.63 5.50 20.39
N PHE A 443 -44.32 5.26 19.28
CA PHE A 443 -45.70 4.76 19.30
C PHE A 443 -45.79 3.32 19.79
N CYS A 444 -44.81 2.47 19.45
CA CYS A 444 -44.80 1.06 19.79
C CYS A 444 -44.04 0.73 21.08
N ALA A 445 -43.55 1.75 21.81
CA ALA A 445 -42.72 1.59 23.00
C ALA A 445 -41.52 0.63 22.77
N TYR A 446 -40.88 0.74 21.60
CA TYR A 446 -39.75 -0.10 21.16
C TYR A 446 -40.08 -1.60 20.94
N GLU A 447 -41.35 -2.00 20.94
CA GLU A 447 -41.74 -3.42 20.77
C GLU A 447 -42.00 -3.84 19.30
N CYS A 448 -41.96 -2.90 18.35
CA CYS A 448 -42.30 -3.14 16.94
C CYS A 448 -41.14 -3.62 16.06
N GLY A 449 -39.99 -3.99 16.64
CA GLY A 449 -38.84 -4.49 15.89
C GLY A 449 -38.13 -3.44 15.03
N VAL A 450 -38.33 -2.15 15.32
CA VAL A 450 -37.45 -1.09 14.81
C VAL A 450 -36.35 -0.90 15.84
N ASP A 451 -35.19 -1.53 15.62
CA ASP A 451 -34.01 -1.34 16.45
C ASP A 451 -32.91 -0.63 15.64
N ASP A 452 -32.78 0.64 15.98
CA ASP A 452 -31.78 1.56 15.45
C ASP A 452 -30.81 2.00 16.60
N SER A 453 -30.94 1.35 17.77
CA SER A 453 -30.36 1.79 19.05
C SER A 453 -28.88 1.42 19.30
N GLY A 454 -28.11 1.16 18.23
CA GLY A 454 -26.66 0.98 18.29
C GLY A 454 -26.15 -0.48 18.39
N TRP A 455 -27.05 -1.47 18.39
CA TRP A 455 -26.68 -2.90 18.42
C TRP A 455 -26.13 -3.36 17.07
N ASP A 456 -25.25 -4.36 17.05
CA ASP A 456 -24.82 -4.97 15.78
C ASP A 456 -25.97 -5.70 15.09
N TYR A 457 -25.88 -5.78 13.76
CA TYR A 457 -26.89 -6.42 12.94
C TYR A 457 -27.18 -7.86 13.40
N ASP A 458 -28.44 -8.13 13.74
CA ASP A 458 -28.94 -9.46 14.08
C ASP A 458 -29.72 -10.05 12.89
N PRO A 459 -29.22 -11.12 12.25
CA PRO A 459 -29.90 -11.76 11.13
C PRO A 459 -31.19 -12.51 11.52
N GLU A 460 -31.44 -12.77 12.80
CA GLU A 460 -32.69 -13.38 13.27
C GLU A 460 -33.84 -12.36 13.28
N TYR A 461 -33.55 -11.11 13.60
CA TYR A 461 -34.54 -10.05 13.74
C TYR A 461 -34.52 -9.02 12.59
N GLU A 462 -33.49 -9.06 11.72
CA GLU A 462 -33.26 -8.10 10.63
C GLU A 462 -33.16 -6.65 11.12
N THR A 463 -32.44 -6.44 12.22
CA THR A 463 -32.30 -5.11 12.86
C THR A 463 -30.86 -4.83 13.28
N GLY A 464 -30.55 -3.57 13.58
CA GLY A 464 -29.24 -3.15 14.07
C GLY A 464 -28.28 -2.62 12.99
N ARG A 465 -27.09 -2.24 13.47
CA ARG A 465 -25.98 -1.62 12.77
C ARG A 465 -25.31 -2.55 11.79
N LEU A 466 -25.14 -2.07 10.57
CA LEU A 466 -24.55 -2.81 9.46
C LEU A 466 -23.03 -2.61 9.43
N VAL A 467 -22.31 -3.73 9.34
CA VAL A 467 -20.89 -3.74 8.99
C VAL A 467 -20.78 -3.82 7.47
N PHE A 468 -20.12 -2.85 6.87
CA PHE A 468 -19.89 -2.80 5.42
C PHE A 468 -18.58 -3.46 5.07
N GLU A 469 -18.56 -4.14 3.94
CA GLU A 469 -17.35 -4.69 3.30
C GLU A 469 -16.83 -3.66 2.30
N VAL A 470 -15.53 -3.36 2.35
CA VAL A 470 -14.87 -2.57 1.30
C VAL A 470 -14.73 -3.44 0.06
N ASP A 471 -15.27 -2.96 -1.05
CA ASP A 471 -15.22 -3.66 -2.32
C ASP A 471 -13.77 -3.72 -2.82
N ASN A 472 -13.37 -4.86 -3.38
CA ASN A 472 -12.08 -4.95 -4.04
C ASN A 472 -12.10 -4.21 -5.38
N ARG A 473 -11.51 -3.02 -5.43
CA ARG A 473 -11.57 -2.14 -6.61
C ARG A 473 -10.28 -2.14 -7.40
N CYS A 474 -10.40 -2.33 -8.71
CA CYS A 474 -9.30 -2.18 -9.67
C CYS A 474 -9.14 -0.69 -9.99
N ILE A 475 -8.17 -0.03 -9.38
CA ILE A 475 -7.81 1.34 -9.73
C ILE A 475 -6.74 1.25 -10.83
N PRO A 476 -6.98 1.78 -12.05
CA PRO A 476 -5.96 1.79 -13.08
C PRO A 476 -4.78 2.64 -12.65
N ASP A 477 -3.59 2.07 -12.73
CA ASP A 477 -2.37 2.71 -12.27
C ASP A 477 -1.25 2.70 -13.31
N ASN A 478 -0.32 3.63 -13.14
CA ASN A 478 1.01 3.59 -13.68
C ASN A 478 1.96 3.20 -12.54
N THR A 479 2.62 2.06 -12.66
CA THR A 479 3.59 1.60 -11.66
C THR A 479 4.96 2.19 -11.97
N THR A 480 5.60 2.77 -10.95
CA THR A 480 7.03 3.06 -10.94
C THR A 480 7.71 2.07 -10.00
N GLN A 481 8.71 1.34 -10.49
CA GLN A 481 9.58 0.50 -9.67
C GLN A 481 10.96 1.13 -9.55
N ARG A 482 11.41 1.33 -8.31
CA ARG A 482 12.80 1.66 -7.99
C ARG A 482 13.42 0.45 -7.34
N VAL A 483 14.45 -0.08 -7.96
CA VAL A 483 15.05 -1.33 -7.54
C VAL A 483 16.52 -1.10 -7.22
N ASN A 484 16.93 -1.58 -6.06
CA ASN A 484 18.32 -1.70 -5.68
C ASN A 484 18.63 -3.18 -5.37
N THR A 485 19.56 -3.77 -6.10
CA THR A 485 19.96 -5.17 -5.94
C THR A 485 21.44 -5.29 -5.66
N PHE A 486 21.77 -6.30 -4.87
CA PHE A 486 23.13 -6.58 -4.44
C PHE A 486 23.48 -8.01 -4.87
N TRP A 487 24.70 -8.18 -5.37
CA TRP A 487 25.15 -9.42 -5.98
C TRP A 487 26.54 -9.78 -5.51
N THR A 488 26.81 -11.07 -5.37
CA THR A 488 28.15 -11.59 -5.09
C THR A 488 28.71 -12.31 -6.30
N TYR A 489 30.01 -12.18 -6.50
CA TYR A 489 30.71 -12.89 -7.56
C TYR A 489 30.81 -14.39 -7.24
N ALA A 490 30.04 -15.21 -7.96
CA ALA A 490 30.06 -16.67 -7.86
C ALA A 490 31.18 -17.30 -8.70
N GLY A 491 31.83 -16.52 -9.57
CA GLY A 491 32.95 -16.94 -10.42
C GLY A 491 34.26 -17.24 -9.67
N ALA A 492 34.36 -16.84 -8.39
CA ALA A 492 35.22 -17.54 -7.47
C ALA A 492 34.53 -18.86 -7.15
N THR A 493 34.79 -19.89 -7.95
CA THR A 493 34.70 -21.26 -7.43
C THR A 493 35.28 -21.18 -6.04
N ALA A 494 34.49 -21.51 -5.01
CA ALA A 494 35.05 -21.79 -3.71
C ALA A 494 36.16 -22.83 -3.97
N GLU A 495 37.41 -22.37 -4.10
CA GLU A 495 38.52 -23.16 -3.66
C GLU A 495 38.14 -23.40 -2.22
N ILE A 496 37.61 -24.61 -1.97
CA ILE A 496 37.76 -25.22 -0.68
C ILE A 496 39.26 -25.14 -0.48
N ASP A 497 39.68 -24.13 0.27
CA ASP A 497 41.02 -24.08 0.79
C ASP A 497 41.15 -25.36 1.60
N GLU A 498 41.69 -26.42 0.99
CA GLU A 498 41.88 -27.71 1.65
C GLU A 498 42.88 -27.57 2.81
N ASP A 499 43.61 -26.45 2.87
CA ASP A 499 44.46 -26.02 3.97
C ASP A 499 43.73 -25.09 4.96
N ALA A 500 42.48 -24.66 4.69
CA ALA A 500 41.68 -23.90 5.65
C ALA A 500 41.49 -24.80 6.88
N PRO A 501 41.98 -24.36 8.05
CA PRO A 501 41.83 -25.17 9.24
C PRO A 501 40.34 -25.39 9.47
N VAL A 502 39.93 -26.65 9.58
CA VAL A 502 38.62 -27.01 10.15
C VAL A 502 38.48 -26.16 11.41
N ALA A 503 37.49 -25.29 11.44
CA ALA A 503 37.25 -24.40 12.55
C ALA A 503 37.20 -25.28 13.81
N ASN A 504 38.14 -25.08 14.74
CA ASN A 504 38.19 -25.87 15.97
C ASN A 504 37.37 -25.21 17.09
N GLU A 505 36.96 -23.95 16.88
CA GLU A 505 36.23 -23.12 17.83
C GLU A 505 35.40 -22.05 17.10
N PHE A 506 34.38 -21.56 17.79
CA PHE A 506 33.54 -20.45 17.33
C PHE A 506 34.24 -19.10 17.52
N THR A 507 34.79 -18.57 16.43
CA THR A 507 35.70 -17.41 16.45
C THR A 507 35.21 -16.31 15.53
N LEU A 508 35.21 -15.07 16.04
CA LEU A 508 34.93 -13.86 15.26
C LEU A 508 36.24 -13.24 14.78
N TYR A 509 36.36 -13.01 13.48
CA TYR A 509 37.54 -12.38 12.86
C TYR A 509 37.37 -10.87 12.68
N GLY A 510 36.14 -10.36 12.75
CA GLY A 510 35.84 -8.94 12.63
C GLY A 510 34.90 -8.67 11.46
N ASN A 511 34.88 -7.41 11.03
CA ASN A 511 34.21 -7.02 9.80
C ASN A 511 35.19 -6.21 8.92
N TYR A 512 35.11 -6.40 7.61
CA TYR A 512 35.93 -5.69 6.63
C TYR A 512 35.09 -5.37 5.38
N PRO A 513 35.21 -4.14 4.82
CA PRO A 513 35.98 -3.00 5.32
C PRO A 513 35.44 -2.46 6.66
N ASN A 514 36.26 -1.73 7.42
CA ASN A 514 35.86 -1.00 8.63
C ASN A 514 36.86 0.17 8.89
N PRO A 515 36.47 1.44 8.63
CA PRO A 515 35.14 1.91 8.28
C PRO A 515 34.66 1.38 6.92
N PHE A 516 33.35 1.36 6.70
CA PHE A 516 32.72 0.83 5.50
C PHE A 516 31.74 1.82 4.86
N ASN A 517 31.45 1.68 3.56
CA ASN A 517 30.49 2.48 2.80
C ASN A 517 30.07 1.75 1.49
N PRO A 518 28.80 1.38 1.27
CA PRO A 518 27.72 1.22 2.24
C PRO A 518 27.71 -0.19 2.89
N GLU A 519 28.57 -1.12 2.49
CA GLU A 519 28.52 -2.52 2.97
C GLU A 519 29.79 -3.03 3.66
N THR A 520 29.64 -4.06 4.50
CA THR A 520 30.75 -4.72 5.21
C THR A 520 30.49 -6.20 5.37
N LYS A 521 31.55 -7.02 5.31
CA LYS A 521 31.48 -8.47 5.51
C LYS A 521 31.87 -8.82 6.94
N ILE A 522 30.97 -9.46 7.67
CA ILE A 522 31.20 -9.94 9.04
C ILE A 522 31.74 -11.37 8.97
N ARG A 523 33.03 -11.53 9.27
CA ARG A 523 33.76 -12.79 9.13
C ARG A 523 33.82 -13.56 10.44
N PHE A 524 33.35 -14.80 10.46
CA PHE A 524 33.46 -15.70 11.62
C PHE A 524 33.60 -17.16 11.20
N ALA A 525 34.01 -18.01 12.14
CA ALA A 525 34.07 -19.46 11.95
C ALA A 525 33.22 -20.18 13.01
N THR A 526 32.65 -21.32 12.63
CA THR A 526 31.97 -22.26 13.52
C THR A 526 32.49 -23.68 13.29
N GLU A 527 32.77 -24.39 14.38
CA GLU A 527 33.33 -25.74 14.40
C GLU A 527 32.30 -26.86 14.16
N ARG A 528 31.02 -26.50 14.11
CA ARG A 528 29.92 -27.46 13.98
C ARG A 528 28.71 -26.83 13.32
N THR A 529 27.86 -27.69 12.76
CA THR A 529 26.52 -27.30 12.35
C THR A 529 25.75 -26.72 13.53
N SER A 530 25.19 -25.53 13.35
CA SER A 530 24.43 -24.81 14.38
C SER A 530 23.49 -23.80 13.74
N ASP A 531 22.43 -23.45 14.46
CA ASP A 531 21.58 -22.32 14.09
C ASP A 531 22.31 -21.00 14.41
N VAL A 532 22.61 -20.24 13.37
CA VAL A 532 23.40 -19.00 13.46
C VAL A 532 22.51 -17.79 13.15
N LYS A 533 22.59 -16.79 14.03
CA LYS A 533 21.92 -15.51 13.86
C LYS A 533 22.90 -14.36 13.98
N VAL A 534 22.98 -13.51 12.95
CA VAL A 534 23.79 -12.29 12.93
C VAL A 534 22.87 -11.08 13.05
N THR A 535 22.87 -10.40 14.19
CA THR A 535 22.00 -9.24 14.47
C THR A 535 22.81 -7.96 14.55
N ILE A 536 22.34 -6.90 13.90
CA ILE A 536 22.96 -5.57 13.92
C ILE A 536 22.21 -4.66 14.91
N TYR A 537 22.96 -3.83 15.64
CA TYR A 537 22.45 -2.94 16.67
C TYR A 537 22.97 -1.51 16.50
N SER A 538 22.14 -0.53 16.84
CA SER A 538 22.54 0.88 16.95
C SER A 538 23.40 1.12 18.19
N ILE A 539 24.00 2.32 18.29
CA ILE A 539 24.74 2.72 19.50
C ILE A 539 23.87 2.76 20.77
N LEU A 540 22.54 2.89 20.61
CA LEU A 540 21.57 2.86 21.70
C LEU A 540 21.17 1.44 22.10
N GLY A 541 21.63 0.41 21.37
CA GLY A 541 21.30 -0.99 21.62
C GLY A 541 19.99 -1.44 20.99
N GLU A 542 19.39 -0.62 20.13
CA GLU A 542 18.21 -0.99 19.34
C GLU A 542 18.64 -1.97 18.25
N LYS A 543 17.83 -3.00 17.99
CA LYS A 543 18.05 -3.91 16.86
C LYS A 543 17.72 -3.17 15.57
N ILE A 544 18.70 -3.09 14.67
CA ILE A 544 18.59 -2.38 13.40
C ILE A 544 18.25 -3.34 12.26
N SER A 545 18.91 -4.50 12.22
CA SER A 545 18.66 -5.51 11.20
C SER A 545 19.13 -6.89 11.67
N VAL A 546 18.77 -7.93 10.93
CA VAL A 546 19.35 -9.27 11.04
C VAL A 546 19.96 -9.59 9.68
N ALA A 547 21.28 -9.74 9.63
CA ALA A 547 22.01 -10.01 8.38
C ALA A 547 21.96 -11.48 7.97
N HIS A 548 21.78 -12.40 8.93
CA HIS A 548 21.63 -13.84 8.69
C HIS A 548 20.82 -14.48 9.82
N ASP A 549 19.95 -15.43 9.50
CA ASP A 549 19.17 -16.22 10.46
C ASP A 549 18.90 -17.63 9.92
N GLY A 550 19.76 -18.58 10.26
CA GLY A 550 19.58 -19.97 9.83
C GLY A 550 20.75 -20.89 10.11
N GLU A 551 20.58 -22.16 9.74
CA GLU A 551 21.57 -23.21 9.97
C GLU A 551 22.79 -23.04 9.06
N LEU A 552 23.98 -23.02 9.67
CA LEU A 552 25.27 -23.07 8.98
C LEU A 552 26.02 -24.32 9.43
N SER A 553 26.68 -25.00 8.49
CA SER A 553 27.57 -26.14 8.74
C SER A 553 28.88 -25.71 9.40
N SER A 554 29.79 -26.65 9.70
CA SER A 554 31.13 -26.29 10.18
C SER A 554 31.91 -25.61 9.05
N GLY A 555 32.44 -24.41 9.29
CA GLY A 555 33.14 -23.63 8.27
C GLY A 555 33.50 -22.22 8.72
N THR A 556 34.08 -21.45 7.79
CA THR A 556 34.28 -20.00 7.90
C THR A 556 33.29 -19.32 6.97
N TYR A 557 32.67 -18.24 7.44
CA TYR A 557 31.59 -17.53 6.77
C TYR A 557 31.87 -16.04 6.75
N ASP A 558 31.52 -15.41 5.63
CA ASP A 558 31.46 -13.97 5.44
C ASP A 558 29.99 -13.58 5.24
N ILE A 559 29.40 -12.92 6.23
CA ILE A 559 28.00 -12.46 6.18
C ILE A 559 27.98 -10.97 5.91
N THR A 560 27.44 -10.58 4.75
CA THR A 560 27.38 -9.17 4.33
C THR A 560 26.26 -8.41 5.03
N TRP A 561 26.53 -7.17 5.41
CA TRP A 561 25.50 -6.20 5.78
C TRP A 561 25.64 -4.94 4.93
N HIS A 562 24.57 -4.58 4.21
CA HIS A 562 24.53 -3.46 3.26
C HIS A 562 24.18 -2.11 3.90
N GLY A 563 24.37 -1.94 5.21
CA GLY A 563 24.09 -0.67 5.89
C GLY A 563 22.61 -0.29 5.91
N MET A 564 21.73 -1.28 5.95
CA MET A 564 20.27 -1.09 5.93
C MET A 564 19.60 -1.60 7.22
N ASP A 565 18.49 -0.96 7.59
CA ASP A 565 17.63 -1.41 8.68
C ASP A 565 16.58 -2.43 8.21
N PHE A 566 15.73 -2.91 9.12
CA PHE A 566 14.64 -3.85 8.82
C PHE A 566 13.64 -3.35 7.78
N ASN A 567 13.54 -2.03 7.59
CA ASN A 567 12.65 -1.43 6.62
C ASN A 567 13.34 -1.28 5.26
N GLY A 568 14.61 -1.71 5.10
CA GLY A 568 15.40 -1.50 3.88
C GLY A 568 15.97 -0.08 3.76
N ASN A 569 15.79 0.78 4.76
CA ASN A 569 16.29 2.14 4.71
C ASN A 569 17.79 2.17 5.01
N LYS A 570 18.54 3.00 4.25
CA LYS A 570 19.97 3.24 4.52
C LYS A 570 20.14 3.90 5.88
N VAL A 571 20.89 3.26 6.77
CA VAL A 571 21.15 3.79 8.11
C VAL A 571 22.12 4.99 8.06
N PRO A 572 22.06 5.93 9.03
CA PRO A 572 22.97 7.08 9.04
C PRO A 572 24.43 6.67 9.31
N SER A 573 25.40 7.47 8.88
CA SER A 573 26.81 7.29 9.26
C SER A 573 26.95 7.26 10.78
N GLY A 574 27.73 6.33 11.31
CA GLY A 574 27.81 6.14 12.74
C GLY A 574 28.40 4.80 13.17
N VAL A 575 28.45 4.62 14.49
CA VAL A 575 28.93 3.38 15.11
C VAL A 575 27.77 2.42 15.31
N TYR A 576 27.96 1.20 14.83
CA TYR A 576 27.05 0.09 15.00
C TYR A 576 27.75 -1.08 15.68
N PHE A 577 26.96 -1.98 16.25
CA PHE A 577 27.44 -3.23 16.84
C PHE A 577 26.78 -4.41 16.13
N TYR A 578 27.47 -5.53 16.04
CA TYR A 578 26.87 -6.78 15.59
C TYR A 578 27.05 -7.86 16.65
N GLU A 579 26.07 -8.75 16.75
CA GLU A 579 26.07 -9.96 17.59
C GLU A 579 25.90 -11.18 16.68
N ILE A 580 26.82 -12.14 16.80
CA ILE A 580 26.70 -13.45 16.16
C ILE A 580 26.36 -14.45 17.25
N ARG A 581 25.18 -15.03 17.16
CA ARG A 581 24.72 -16.09 18.05
C ARG A 581 24.74 -17.41 17.31
N SER A 582 25.38 -18.42 17.90
CA SER A 582 25.41 -19.77 17.38
C SER A 582 25.06 -20.73 18.52
N ASP A 583 23.81 -21.20 18.53
CA ASP A 583 23.16 -21.85 19.68
C ASP A 583 23.30 -20.99 20.98
N ASN A 584 24.08 -21.48 21.95
CA ASN A 584 24.36 -20.84 23.24
C ASN A 584 25.65 -19.99 23.24
N ARG A 585 26.32 -19.85 22.09
CA ARG A 585 27.58 -19.09 21.95
C ARG A 585 27.28 -17.74 21.33
N VAL A 586 27.96 -16.70 21.82
CA VAL A 586 27.74 -15.32 21.37
C VAL A 586 29.08 -14.63 21.16
N GLN A 587 29.26 -14.04 19.98
CA GLN A 587 30.37 -13.14 19.67
C GLN A 587 29.83 -11.76 19.30
N LYS A 588 30.60 -10.71 19.57
CA LYS A 588 30.19 -9.32 19.31
C LYS A 588 31.33 -8.52 18.72
N GLY A 589 31.00 -7.62 17.80
CA GLY A 589 31.95 -6.65 17.26
C GLY A 589 31.32 -5.28 17.06
N LYS A 590 32.16 -4.33 16.65
CA LYS A 590 31.78 -2.93 16.38
C LYS A 590 32.20 -2.57 14.96
N MET A 591 31.42 -1.73 14.30
CA MET A 591 31.68 -1.25 12.95
C MET A 591 31.33 0.23 12.82
N LEU A 592 31.99 0.90 11.88
CA LEU A 592 31.81 2.33 11.61
C LEU A 592 31.38 2.51 10.15
N LEU A 593 30.16 2.97 9.94
CA LEU A 593 29.65 3.39 8.63
C LEU A 593 30.07 4.84 8.38
N LEU A 594 30.76 5.10 7.27
CA LEU A 594 31.02 6.45 6.76
C LEU A 594 30.25 6.61 5.46
N LYS A 595 29.62 7.77 5.24
CA LYS A 595 28.99 8.10 3.95
C LYS A 595 29.87 9.07 3.20
#